data_AF-A0AAU8H7F1-F1
#
_entry.id   AF-A0AAU8H7F1-F1
#
_cell.length_a   1.000
_cell.length_b   1.000
_cell.length_c   1.000
_cell.angle_alpha   90.00
_cell.angle_beta   90.00
_cell.angle_gamma   90.00
#
_symmetry.space_group_name_H-M   'P 1'
#
loop_
_entity.id
_entity.type
_entity.pdbx_description
1 polymer ?
#
loop_
_entity_poly.entity_id
_entity_poly.type
_entity_poly.pdbx_seq_one_letter_code
_entity_poly.pdbx_strand_id
1 'polypeptide(L)'
;MADDLFTPTITPAAYEADRRPAWRPGSLLYPAVFGGALAVTVLALVNARRLRLPTGPTLAIAGTGLAAVVARAAVTVTLLHGHVSGPGRLVGALSGVAVWGVANLTQKGRFRSWEMRGGTPASLVLPGIAASLGLGLVEAIPLAVALGAS
;
A
#
# COMPACT_ATOMS: atom_id res chain seq x y z
N MET A 1 11.59 -23.70 44.86
CA MET A 1 12.86 -23.14 44.32
C MET A 1 13.24 -23.81 42.98
N ALA A 2 12.25 -24.26 42.19
CA ALA A 2 12.45 -24.71 40.81
C ALA A 2 11.65 -23.84 39.82
N ASP A 3 10.83 -22.92 40.35
CA ASP A 3 9.89 -22.11 39.57
C ASP A 3 10.55 -20.91 38.87
N ASP A 4 11.73 -20.48 39.32
CA ASP A 4 12.52 -19.43 38.65
C ASP A 4 13.28 -19.95 37.41
N LEU A 5 13.49 -21.26 37.29
CA LEU A 5 14.19 -21.87 36.14
C LEU A 5 13.34 -21.91 34.87
N PHE A 6 12.02 -21.76 35.00
CA PHE A 6 11.08 -21.76 33.88
C PHE A 6 10.57 -20.36 33.54
N THR A 7 11.15 -19.30 34.10
CA THR A 7 10.84 -17.95 33.67
C THR A 7 11.60 -17.68 32.38
N PRO A 8 10.92 -17.61 31.21
CA PRO A 8 11.60 -17.35 29.95
C PRO A 8 12.33 -16.01 30.01
N THR A 9 13.66 -16.05 30.03
CA THR A 9 14.54 -14.86 30.10
C THR A 9 14.51 -14.05 28.81
N ILE A 10 13.94 -14.61 27.74
CA ILE A 10 13.71 -13.92 26.47
C ILE A 10 12.42 -13.10 26.65
N THR A 11 12.55 -11.90 27.19
CA THR A 11 11.48 -10.91 27.15
C THR A 11 11.33 -10.43 25.70
N PRO A 12 10.24 -10.78 24.97
CA PRO A 12 10.08 -10.38 23.57
C PRO A 12 9.92 -8.85 23.42
N ALA A 13 9.57 -8.15 24.50
CA ALA A 13 9.31 -6.71 24.49
C ALA A 13 10.55 -5.85 24.18
N ALA A 14 11.77 -6.33 24.46
CA ALA A 14 12.98 -5.52 24.31
C ALA A 14 13.38 -5.27 22.84
N TYR A 15 12.93 -6.10 21.89
CA TYR A 15 13.33 -5.98 20.48
C TYR A 15 12.38 -5.12 19.63
N GLU A 16 11.22 -4.73 20.15
CA GLU A 16 10.14 -4.10 19.36
C GLU A 16 9.69 -2.70 19.82
N ALA A 17 10.14 -2.20 20.97
CA ALA A 17 9.64 -0.95 21.57
C ALA A 17 9.73 0.29 20.65
N ASP A 18 10.71 0.34 19.73
CA ASP A 18 10.92 1.48 18.82
C ASP A 18 10.30 1.30 17.42
N ARG A 19 9.61 0.18 17.14
CA ARG A 19 9.15 -0.12 15.78
C ARG A 19 7.68 0.21 15.59
N ARG A 20 7.37 1.13 14.67
CA ARG A 20 5.99 1.34 14.22
C ARG A 20 5.42 0.04 13.62
N PRO A 21 4.30 -0.49 14.14
CA PRO A 21 3.75 -1.76 13.70
C PRO A 21 3.36 -1.71 12.21
N ALA A 22 3.66 -2.78 11.48
CA ALA A 22 3.33 -2.92 10.08
C ALA A 22 1.83 -3.19 9.88
N TRP A 23 1.31 -2.84 8.71
CA TRP A 23 -0.05 -3.18 8.32
C TRP A 23 -0.08 -4.53 7.61
N ARG A 24 -1.21 -5.25 7.71
CA ARG A 24 -1.43 -6.49 6.95
C ARG A 24 -1.41 -6.16 5.44
N PRO A 25 -0.55 -6.80 4.61
CA PRO A 25 -0.49 -6.49 3.17
C PRO A 25 -1.83 -6.67 2.44
N GLY A 26 -2.65 -7.65 2.86
CA GLY A 26 -4.00 -7.82 2.34
C GLY A 26 -4.94 -6.64 2.59
N SER A 27 -4.74 -5.88 3.69
CA SER A 27 -5.58 -4.71 3.99
C SER A 27 -5.36 -3.54 3.03
N LEU A 28 -4.25 -3.52 2.29
CA LEU A 28 -3.96 -2.53 1.25
C LEU A 28 -4.87 -2.64 0.01
N LEU A 29 -5.74 -3.66 -0.06
CA LEU A 29 -6.65 -3.83 -1.17
C LEU A 29 -7.75 -2.75 -1.21
N TYR A 30 -8.31 -2.36 -0.06
CA TYR A 30 -9.38 -1.36 -0.09
C TYR A 30 -8.87 0.03 -0.54
N PRO A 31 -7.71 0.55 -0.08
CA PRO A 31 -7.18 1.82 -0.60
C PRO A 31 -6.75 1.72 -2.06
N ALA A 32 -6.40 0.53 -2.55
CA ALA A 32 -6.16 0.30 -3.97
C ALA A 32 -7.43 0.48 -4.81
N VAL A 33 -8.54 -0.13 -4.37
CA VAL A 33 -9.81 -0.07 -5.10
C VAL A 33 -10.45 1.33 -5.02
N PHE A 34 -10.40 1.97 -3.85
CA PHE A 34 -11.07 3.26 -3.63
C PHE A 34 -10.18 4.47 -3.91
N GLY A 35 -8.89 4.38 -3.57
CA GLY A 35 -7.91 5.45 -3.71
C GLY A 35 -7.06 5.39 -4.98
N GLY A 36 -7.10 4.29 -5.73
CA GLY A 36 -6.34 4.12 -6.96
C GLY A 36 -4.87 3.74 -6.75
N ALA A 37 -4.09 3.82 -7.82
CA ALA A 37 -2.70 3.39 -7.86
C ALA A 37 -1.80 4.22 -6.95
N LEU A 38 -2.02 5.54 -6.88
CA LEU A 38 -1.16 6.43 -6.11
C LEU A 38 -1.33 6.18 -4.60
N ALA A 39 -2.56 6.07 -4.12
CA ALA A 39 -2.88 5.82 -2.72
C ALA A 39 -2.23 4.51 -2.22
N VAL A 40 -2.43 3.40 -2.94
CA VAL A 40 -1.84 2.11 -2.53
C VAL A 40 -0.32 2.10 -2.68
N THR A 41 0.25 2.77 -3.69
CA THR A 41 1.71 2.86 -3.85
C THR A 41 2.34 3.50 -2.62
N VAL A 42 1.82 4.65 -2.19
CA VAL A 42 2.36 5.37 -1.02
C VAL A 42 2.24 4.53 0.24
N LEU A 43 1.07 3.94 0.49
CA LEU A 43 0.86 3.09 1.66
C LEU A 43 1.76 1.85 1.63
N ALA A 44 1.94 1.23 0.46
CA ALA A 44 2.81 0.08 0.28
C ALA A 44 4.28 0.45 0.54
N LEU A 45 4.75 1.61 0.09
CA LEU A 45 6.11 2.09 0.36
C LEU A 45 6.32 2.43 1.84
N VAL A 46 5.33 3.03 2.50
CA VAL A 46 5.37 3.23 3.96
C VAL A 46 5.42 1.89 4.68
N ASN A 47 4.61 0.91 4.26
CA ASN A 47 4.63 -0.43 4.85
C ASN A 47 5.95 -1.16 4.59
N ALA A 48 6.55 -0.98 3.41
CA ALA A 48 7.86 -1.53 3.07
C ALA A 48 8.96 -1.02 4.01
N ARG A 49 8.92 0.28 4.37
CA ARG A 49 9.81 0.86 5.38
C ARG A 49 9.56 0.26 6.77
N ARG A 50 8.29 0.12 7.18
CA ARG A 50 7.93 -0.55 8.46
C ARG A 50 8.45 -1.99 8.52
N LEU A 51 8.36 -2.72 7.41
CA LEU A 51 8.83 -4.10 7.26
C LEU A 51 10.33 -4.23 7.00
N ARG A 52 11.05 -3.13 6.75
CA ARG A 52 12.47 -3.10 6.33
C ARG A 52 12.71 -4.05 5.16
N LEU A 53 11.91 -3.87 4.10
CA LEU A 53 12.12 -4.58 2.85
C LEU A 53 13.45 -4.14 2.21
N PRO A 54 14.13 -5.04 1.48
CA PRO A 54 15.30 -4.67 0.71
C PRO A 54 14.92 -3.75 -0.47
N THR A 55 15.94 -3.14 -1.08
CA THR A 55 15.78 -2.16 -2.15
C THR A 55 15.04 -2.73 -3.36
N GLY A 56 15.34 -3.97 -3.78
CA GLY A 56 14.71 -4.60 -4.95
C GLY A 56 13.17 -4.63 -4.88
N PRO A 57 12.56 -5.26 -3.87
CA PRO A 57 11.11 -5.25 -3.68
C PRO A 57 10.52 -3.84 -3.52
N THR A 58 11.25 -2.92 -2.90
CA THR A 58 10.81 -1.53 -2.75
C THR A 58 10.77 -0.81 -4.10
N LEU A 59 11.78 -1.01 -4.96
CA LEU A 59 11.81 -0.49 -6.33
C LEU A 59 10.75 -1.15 -7.20
N ALA A 60 10.44 -2.44 -7.01
CA ALA A 60 9.36 -3.11 -7.72
C ALA A 60 7.99 -2.46 -7.40
N ILE A 61 7.72 -2.16 -6.13
CA ILE A 61 6.51 -1.43 -5.73
C ILE A 61 6.49 -0.03 -6.35
N ALA A 62 7.58 0.72 -6.24
CA ALA A 62 7.65 2.09 -6.76
C ALA A 62 7.50 2.14 -8.29
N GLY A 63 8.21 1.28 -9.00
CA GLY A 63 8.16 1.16 -10.46
C GLY A 63 6.79 0.72 -10.96
N THR A 64 6.16 -0.24 -10.27
CA THR A 64 4.78 -0.67 -10.60
C THR A 64 3.78 0.46 -10.35
N GLY A 65 3.92 1.18 -9.24
CA GLY A 65 3.09 2.35 -8.92
C GLY A 65 3.18 3.43 -9.98
N LEU A 66 4.40 3.79 -10.38
CA LEU A 66 4.65 4.76 -11.45
C LEU A 66 4.04 4.30 -12.77
N ALA A 67 4.30 3.05 -13.19
CA ALA A 67 3.76 2.49 -14.42
C ALA A 67 2.23 2.45 -14.41
N ALA A 68 1.60 2.11 -13.28
CA ALA A 68 0.15 2.04 -13.13
C ALA A 68 -0.51 3.43 -13.25
N VAL A 69 0.09 4.47 -12.67
CA VAL A 69 -0.38 5.86 -12.79
C VAL A 69 -0.26 6.34 -14.23
N VAL A 70 0.89 6.12 -14.88
CA VAL A 70 1.11 6.51 -16.28
C VAL A 70 0.14 5.78 -17.22
N ALA A 71 0.00 4.46 -17.06
CA ALA A 71 -0.91 3.66 -17.87
C ALA A 71 -2.38 4.08 -17.67
N ARG A 72 -2.79 4.35 -16.43
CA ARG A 72 -4.12 4.87 -16.13
C ARG A 72 -4.36 6.19 -16.84
N ALA A 73 -3.42 7.14 -16.75
CA ALA A 73 -3.55 8.44 -17.39
C ALA A 73 -3.65 8.31 -18.91
N ALA A 74 -2.77 7.51 -19.52
CA ALA A 74 -2.80 7.24 -20.96
C ALA A 74 -4.14 6.67 -21.40
N VAL A 75 -4.62 5.60 -20.76
CA VAL A 75 -5.93 4.97 -21.08
C VAL A 75 -7.09 5.95 -20.91
N THR A 76 -7.06 6.74 -19.83
CA THR A 76 -8.14 7.70 -19.54
C THR A 76 -8.21 8.78 -20.63
N VAL A 77 -7.07 9.31 -21.06
CA VAL A 77 -7.00 10.35 -22.08
C VAL A 77 -7.31 9.80 -23.47
N THR A 78 -6.71 8.67 -23.86
CA THR A 78 -6.76 8.19 -25.25
C THR A 78 -7.96 7.30 -25.56
N LEU A 79 -8.41 6.47 -24.61
CA LEU A 79 -9.47 5.49 -24.85
C LEU A 79 -10.80 5.91 -24.23
N LEU A 80 -10.76 6.55 -23.06
CA LEU A 80 -11.97 6.97 -22.35
C LEU A 80 -12.38 8.41 -22.64
N HIS A 81 -11.64 9.12 -23.51
CA HIS A 81 -11.91 10.52 -23.85
C HIS A 81 -12.11 11.38 -22.59
N GLY A 82 -11.32 11.11 -21.55
CA GLY A 82 -11.41 11.80 -20.27
C GLY A 82 -12.49 11.37 -19.29
N HIS A 83 -13.28 10.33 -19.58
CA HIS A 83 -14.31 9.88 -18.64
C HIS A 83 -13.68 9.27 -17.39
N VAL A 84 -13.64 10.06 -16.31
CA VAL A 84 -13.12 9.65 -14.98
C VAL A 84 -14.15 8.91 -14.12
N SER A 85 -15.43 8.97 -14.49
CA SER A 85 -16.52 8.21 -13.87
C SER A 85 -16.74 6.86 -14.59
N GLY A 86 -17.50 5.95 -13.98
CA GLY A 86 -17.84 4.65 -14.57
C GLY A 86 -16.61 3.82 -15.01
N PRO A 87 -16.37 3.64 -16.31
CA PRO A 87 -15.18 2.95 -16.84
C PRO A 87 -13.85 3.52 -16.31
N GLY A 88 -13.72 4.84 -16.13
CA GLY A 88 -12.50 5.45 -15.58
C GLY A 88 -12.23 5.06 -14.13
N ARG A 89 -13.29 4.88 -13.33
CA ARG A 89 -13.17 4.34 -11.96
C ARG A 89 -12.72 2.88 -11.98
N LEU A 90 -13.22 2.08 -12.92
CA LEU A 90 -12.81 0.69 -13.07
C LEU A 90 -11.33 0.59 -13.45
N VAL A 91 -10.86 1.38 -14.42
CA VAL A 91 -9.44 1.42 -14.80
C VAL A 91 -8.59 1.84 -13.60
N GLY A 92 -9.00 2.88 -12.87
CA GLY A 92 -8.31 3.31 -11.64
C GLY A 92 -8.21 2.22 -10.58
N ALA A 93 -9.31 1.50 -10.33
CA ALA A 93 -9.33 0.38 -9.39
C ALA A 93 -8.43 -0.78 -9.85
N LEU A 94 -8.45 -1.13 -11.13
CA LEU A 94 -7.59 -2.17 -11.70
C LEU A 94 -6.10 -1.80 -11.60
N SER A 95 -5.75 -0.54 -11.91
CA SER A 95 -4.39 -0.02 -11.72
C SER A 95 -3.96 -0.10 -10.25
N GLY A 96 -4.84 0.26 -9.31
CA GLY A 96 -4.59 0.09 -7.89
C GLY A 96 -4.36 -1.39 -7.51
N VAL A 97 -5.23 -2.28 -7.98
CA VAL A 97 -5.14 -3.73 -7.70
C VAL A 97 -3.84 -4.32 -8.24
N ALA A 98 -3.36 -3.86 -9.40
CA ALA A 98 -2.07 -4.29 -9.95
C ALA A 98 -0.90 -3.95 -9.00
N VAL A 99 -0.86 -2.71 -8.50
CA VAL A 99 0.15 -2.29 -7.51
C VAL A 99 0.01 -3.08 -6.21
N TRP A 100 -1.23 -3.25 -5.73
CA TRP A 100 -1.51 -4.06 -4.55
C TRP A 100 -0.98 -5.49 -4.71
N GLY A 101 -1.16 -6.12 -5.87
CA GLY A 101 -0.66 -7.46 -6.15
C GLY A 101 0.85 -7.56 -5.93
N VAL A 102 1.62 -6.64 -6.53
CA VAL A 102 3.08 -6.58 -6.36
C VAL A 102 3.46 -6.31 -4.90
N ALA A 103 2.79 -5.36 -4.23
CA ALA A 103 3.03 -5.07 -2.82
C ALA A 103 2.74 -6.29 -1.92
N ASN A 104 1.63 -6.99 -2.16
CA ASN A 104 1.24 -8.17 -1.40
C ASN A 104 2.24 -9.32 -1.61
N LEU A 105 2.63 -9.61 -2.85
CA LEU A 105 3.61 -10.66 -3.17
C LEU A 105 4.96 -10.39 -2.50
N THR A 106 5.42 -9.14 -2.55
CA THR A 106 6.72 -8.75 -1.99
C THR A 106 6.72 -8.64 -0.46
N GLN A 107 5.60 -8.22 0.15
CA GLN A 107 5.52 -8.00 1.60
C GLN A 107 5.08 -9.24 2.39
N LYS A 108 4.29 -10.15 1.80
CA LYS A 108 3.66 -11.28 2.51
C LYS A 108 4.65 -12.15 3.27
N GLY A 109 5.76 -12.53 2.64
CA GLY A 109 6.78 -13.38 3.29
C GLY A 109 7.42 -12.69 4.49
N ARG A 110 7.80 -11.42 4.33
CA ARG A 110 8.43 -10.61 5.39
C ARG A 110 7.46 -10.35 6.54
N PHE A 111 6.21 -10.01 6.21
CA PHE A 111 5.14 -9.79 7.18
C PHE A 111 4.88 -11.03 8.02
N ARG A 112 4.73 -12.21 7.40
CA ARG A 112 4.52 -13.47 8.13
C ARG A 112 5.66 -13.77 9.11
N SER A 113 6.91 -13.56 8.69
CA SER A 113 8.06 -13.75 9.59
C SER A 113 8.06 -12.79 10.78
N TRP A 114 7.52 -11.59 10.60
CA TRP A 114 7.41 -10.59 11.66
C TRP A 114 6.27 -10.91 12.63
N GLU A 115 5.11 -11.32 12.12
CA GLU A 115 3.97 -11.76 12.93
C GLU A 115 4.33 -12.99 13.79
N MET A 116 5.07 -13.96 13.23
CA MET A 116 5.59 -15.12 13.97
C MET A 116 6.58 -14.77 15.08
N ARG A 117 7.21 -13.59 15.03
CA ARG A 117 8.12 -13.08 16.08
C ARG A 117 7.40 -12.27 17.16
N GLY A 118 6.06 -12.27 17.18
CA GLY A 118 5.24 -11.56 18.15
C GLY A 118 4.72 -10.19 17.67
N GLY A 119 5.01 -9.81 16.43
CA GLY A 119 4.56 -8.54 15.87
C GLY A 119 3.04 -8.46 15.72
N THR A 120 2.43 -7.41 16.27
CA THR A 120 0.98 -7.17 16.19
C THR A 120 0.63 -6.14 15.11
N PRO A 121 -0.24 -6.47 14.13
CA PRO A 121 -0.53 -5.57 13.01
C PRO A 121 -1.29 -4.32 13.46
N ALA A 122 -0.85 -3.17 12.93
CA ALA A 122 -1.56 -1.92 13.12
C ALA A 122 -2.86 -1.87 12.31
N SER A 123 -3.83 -1.08 12.77
CA SER A 123 -5.00 -0.75 11.95
C SER A 123 -4.59 0.13 10.76
N LEU A 124 -5.07 -0.24 9.57
CA LEU A 124 -4.91 0.56 8.35
C LEU A 124 -6.12 1.48 8.10
N VAL A 125 -7.23 1.33 8.84
CA VAL A 125 -8.51 1.99 8.52
C VAL A 125 -8.37 3.50 8.34
N LEU A 126 -7.88 4.19 9.37
CA LEU A 126 -7.69 5.64 9.33
C LEU A 126 -6.66 6.08 8.28
N PRO A 127 -5.41 5.58 8.27
CA PRO A 127 -4.42 5.99 7.27
C PRO A 127 -4.84 5.64 5.84
N GLY A 128 -5.55 4.53 5.63
CA GLY A 128 -6.02 4.15 4.31
C GLY A 128 -7.23 4.98 3.85
N ILE A 129 -8.13 5.42 4.73
CA ILE A 129 -9.16 6.43 4.38
C ILE A 129 -8.49 7.74 4.00
N ALA A 130 -7.57 8.23 4.84
CA ALA A 130 -6.85 9.49 4.60
C ALA A 130 -6.09 9.46 3.26
N ALA A 131 -5.38 8.37 2.98
CA ALA A 131 -4.68 8.18 1.72
C ALA A 131 -5.66 8.06 0.53
N SER A 132 -6.75 7.32 0.66
CA SER A 132 -7.72 7.14 -0.43
C SER A 132 -8.37 8.46 -0.83
N LEU A 133 -8.72 9.30 0.15
CA LEU A 133 -9.29 10.62 -0.12
C LEU A 133 -8.23 11.60 -0.61
N GLY A 134 -7.12 11.75 0.11
CA GLY A 134 -6.09 12.74 -0.22
C GLY A 134 -5.39 12.44 -1.54
N LEU A 135 -4.84 11.23 -1.68
CA LEU A 135 -4.08 10.84 -2.88
C LEU A 135 -4.98 10.49 -4.05
N GLY A 136 -6.20 9.99 -3.79
CA GLY A 136 -7.20 9.81 -4.83
C GLY A 136 -7.61 11.13 -5.49
N LEU A 137 -7.74 12.21 -4.71
CA LEU A 137 -7.97 13.55 -5.25
C LEU A 137 -6.75 14.08 -6.02
N VAL A 138 -5.54 13.90 -5.49
CA VAL A 138 -4.30 14.29 -6.20
C VAL A 138 -4.14 13.55 -7.53
N GLU A 139 -4.58 12.30 -7.62
CA GLU A 139 -4.57 11.54 -8.87
C GLU A 139 -5.70 11.99 -9.82
N ALA A 140 -6.86 12.40 -9.29
CA ALA A 140 -8.02 12.79 -10.07
C ALA A 140 -7.97 14.24 -10.61
N ILE A 141 -7.38 15.18 -9.88
CA ILE A 141 -7.33 16.61 -10.26
C ILE A 141 -6.56 16.85 -11.57
N PRO A 142 -5.35 16.31 -11.77
CA PRO A 142 -4.60 16.50 -13.02
C PRO A 142 -5.35 15.92 -14.22
N LEU A 143 -5.99 14.76 -14.02
CA LEU A 143 -6.83 14.15 -15.04
C LEU A 143 -8.02 15.06 -15.36
N ALA A 144 -8.72 15.60 -14.37
CA ALA A 144 -9.84 16.53 -14.60
C ALA A 144 -9.39 17.86 -15.27
N VAL A 145 -8.25 18.42 -14.88
CA VAL A 145 -7.73 19.70 -15.42
C VAL A 145 -7.24 19.55 -16.86
N ALA A 146 -6.53 18.46 -17.18
CA ALA A 146 -6.10 18.18 -18.55
C ALA A 146 -7.28 18.06 -19.53
N LEU A 147 -8.48 17.79 -19.02
CA LEU A 147 -9.72 17.62 -19.77
C LEU A 147 -10.59 18.88 -19.82
N GLY A 148 -10.45 19.80 -18.86
CA GLY A 148 -11.10 21.11 -18.92
C GLY A 148 -10.39 22.09 -19.87
N ALA A 149 -9.18 21.75 -20.33
CA ALA A 149 -8.37 22.53 -21.26
C ALA A 149 -8.46 22.05 -22.73
N SER A 150 -9.24 21.00 -23.00
CA SER A 150 -9.52 20.44 -24.33
C SER A 150 -10.97 20.67 -24.73
#